data_AF-A0A0G1ESX7-F1
#
_entry.id   AF-A0A0G1ESX7-F1
#
_cell.length_a   1.000
_cell.length_b   1.000
_cell.length_c   1.000
_cell.angle_alpha   90.00
_cell.angle_beta   90.00
_cell.angle_gamma   90.00
#
_symmetry.space_group_name_H-M   'P 1'
#
loop_
_entity.id
_entity.type
_entity.pdbx_description
1 polymer ?
#
loop_
_entity_poly.entity_id
_entity_poly.type
_entity_poly.pdbx_seq_one_letter_code
_entity_poly.pdbx_strand_id
1 'polypeptide(L)'
;MKRMIISLFAVALLVPSLASAQEIKKGDTATVPGWAWVDVKNLKTVESGNVSFDFGESCGIQYGGTVMVVGIEKNRLLVRYSIDSNQYGTRCPSGVLFFTTKEKFSKMTTEYRRVWDAEQKERKLVKRLLKN
;
A
#
# COMPACT_ATOMS: atom_id res chain seq x y z
N MET A 1 -41.62 -0.12 -58.16
CA MET A 1 -40.41 -0.94 -57.93
C MET A 1 -39.76 -0.46 -56.63
N LYS A 2 -39.77 -1.31 -55.59
CA LYS A 2 -39.32 -1.03 -54.22
C LYS A 2 -37.78 -1.01 -54.15
N ARG A 3 -37.18 0.00 -53.53
CA ARG A 3 -35.78 -0.04 -53.07
C ARG A 3 -35.76 -0.12 -51.54
N MET A 4 -35.46 -1.31 -51.02
CA MET A 4 -35.17 -1.55 -49.60
C MET A 4 -33.76 -1.06 -49.30
N ILE A 5 -33.64 -0.14 -48.35
CA ILE A 5 -32.35 0.25 -47.74
C ILE A 5 -32.22 -0.59 -46.47
N ILE A 6 -31.27 -1.52 -46.48
CA ILE A 6 -30.93 -2.37 -45.33
C ILE A 6 -30.04 -1.54 -44.41
N SER A 7 -30.56 -1.18 -43.24
CA SER A 7 -29.84 -0.46 -42.20
C SER A 7 -28.84 -1.40 -41.53
N LEU A 8 -27.54 -1.20 -41.79
CA LEU A 8 -26.45 -1.89 -41.09
C LEU A 8 -26.36 -1.33 -39.66
N PHE A 9 -26.81 -2.09 -38.67
CA PHE A 9 -26.48 -1.83 -37.27
C PHE A 9 -25.07 -2.37 -36.98
N ALA A 10 -24.11 -1.47 -36.86
CA ALA A 10 -22.79 -1.79 -36.32
C ALA A 10 -22.90 -2.00 -34.80
N VAL A 11 -22.94 -3.26 -34.36
CA VAL A 11 -22.85 -3.62 -32.94
C VAL A 11 -21.39 -3.48 -32.52
N ALA A 12 -21.06 -2.36 -31.87
CA ALA A 12 -19.78 -2.18 -31.22
C ALA A 12 -19.70 -3.12 -30.01
N LEU A 13 -18.94 -4.21 -30.15
CA LEU A 13 -18.60 -5.12 -29.05
C LEU A 13 -17.74 -4.35 -28.04
N LEU A 14 -18.37 -3.92 -26.94
CA LEU A 14 -17.69 -3.46 -25.74
C LEU A 14 -16.85 -4.63 -25.19
N VAL A 15 -15.54 -4.61 -25.43
CA VAL A 15 -14.60 -5.52 -24.80
C VAL A 15 -14.38 -5.03 -23.37
N PRO A 16 -14.86 -5.72 -22.32
CA PRO A 16 -14.49 -5.37 -20.96
C PRO A 16 -12.99 -5.64 -20.80
N SER A 17 -12.22 -4.57 -20.63
CA SER A 17 -10.82 -4.65 -20.20
C SER A 17 -10.79 -5.24 -18.80
N LEU A 18 -10.63 -6.56 -18.72
CA LEU A 18 -10.26 -7.24 -17.48
C LEU A 18 -8.84 -6.77 -17.18
N ALA A 19 -8.74 -5.74 -16.33
CA ALA A 19 -7.49 -5.42 -15.66
C ALA A 19 -7.01 -6.71 -14.99
N SER A 20 -6.03 -7.36 -15.62
CA SER A 20 -5.42 -8.58 -15.10
C SER A 20 -4.96 -8.27 -13.69
N ALA A 21 -5.57 -8.90 -12.69
CA ALA A 21 -5.11 -8.80 -11.31
C ALA A 21 -3.66 -9.29 -11.30
N GLN A 22 -2.73 -8.35 -11.24
CA GLN A 22 -1.31 -8.68 -11.29
C GLN A 22 -1.00 -9.59 -10.10
N GLU A 23 -0.46 -10.77 -10.38
CA GLU A 23 -0.12 -11.72 -9.33
C GLU A 23 1.02 -11.14 -8.48
N ILE A 24 0.80 -11.10 -7.16
CA ILE A 24 1.80 -10.63 -6.20
C ILE A 24 2.96 -11.63 -6.13
N LYS A 25 4.18 -11.13 -6.34
CA LYS A 25 5.42 -11.90 -6.28
C LYS A 25 6.40 -11.32 -5.25
N LYS A 26 7.43 -12.10 -4.92
CA LYS A 26 8.55 -11.63 -4.08
C LYS A 26 9.24 -10.45 -4.77
N GLY A 27 9.61 -9.45 -3.98
CA GLY A 27 10.20 -8.20 -4.46
C GLY A 27 9.17 -7.12 -4.82
N ASP A 28 7.88 -7.45 -4.95
CA ASP A 28 6.86 -6.42 -5.12
C ASP A 28 6.79 -5.52 -3.88
N THR A 29 6.51 -4.24 -4.11
CA THR A 29 6.45 -3.22 -3.07
C THR A 29 5.09 -2.55 -2.99
N ALA A 30 4.74 -2.07 -1.81
CA ALA A 30 3.58 -1.22 -1.58
C ALA A 30 3.90 -0.10 -0.58
N THR A 31 3.19 1.02 -0.71
CA THR A 31 3.36 2.18 0.19
C THR A 31 2.31 2.15 1.29
N VAL A 32 2.75 2.31 2.54
CA VAL A 32 1.92 2.26 3.73
C VAL A 32 0.98 3.49 3.76
N PRO A 33 -0.35 3.29 3.79
CA PRO A 33 -1.33 4.36 3.67
C PRO A 33 -1.60 5.13 4.96
N GLY A 34 -1.04 4.70 6.09
CA GLY A 34 -1.27 5.32 7.40
C GLY A 34 -0.57 4.57 8.52
N TRP A 35 -0.79 5.02 9.76
CA TRP A 35 -0.25 4.35 10.95
C TRP A 35 -0.90 2.98 11.15
N ALA A 36 -0.09 1.96 11.45
CA ALA A 36 -0.60 0.65 11.87
C ALA A 36 0.39 -0.04 12.81
N TRP A 37 -0.13 -0.76 13.81
CA TRP A 37 0.66 -1.66 14.63
C TRP A 37 0.88 -2.99 13.92
N VAL A 38 2.09 -3.52 14.02
CA VAL A 38 2.47 -4.81 13.45
C VAL A 38 3.29 -5.60 14.46
N ASP A 39 3.16 -6.92 14.41
CA ASP A 39 3.97 -7.81 15.22
C ASP A 39 5.25 -8.20 14.49
N VAL A 40 6.37 -8.04 15.17
CA VAL A 40 7.71 -8.34 14.67
C VAL A 40 7.88 -9.85 14.51
N LYS A 41 8.37 -10.25 13.35
CA LYS A 41 8.65 -11.65 12.96
C LYS A 41 10.13 -11.88 12.64
N ASN A 42 10.99 -10.93 12.94
CA ASN A 42 12.43 -11.13 12.87
C ASN A 42 12.84 -12.14 13.95
N LEU A 43 13.64 -13.15 13.56
CA LEU A 43 14.22 -14.10 14.52
C LEU A 43 15.43 -13.54 15.26
N LYS A 44 16.01 -12.46 14.72
CA LYS A 44 17.08 -11.69 15.34
C LYS A 44 16.52 -10.32 15.70
N THR A 45 16.94 -9.78 16.84
CA THR A 45 16.61 -8.44 17.29
C THR A 45 16.86 -7.40 16.19
N VAL A 46 15.91 -6.49 16.00
CA VAL A 46 16.06 -5.34 15.09
C VAL A 46 16.30 -4.11 15.93
N GLU A 47 17.48 -3.51 15.75
CA GLU A 47 17.90 -2.32 16.50
C GLU A 47 17.75 -1.05 15.67
N SER A 48 17.42 0.06 16.33
CA SER A 48 17.46 1.40 15.75
C SER A 48 17.69 2.44 16.82
N GLY A 49 18.91 2.97 16.87
CA GLY A 49 19.31 3.92 17.91
C GLY A 49 19.24 3.27 19.29
N ASN A 50 18.36 3.78 20.16
CA ASN A 50 18.19 3.31 21.53
C ASN A 50 16.97 2.39 21.72
N VAL A 51 16.35 1.93 20.63
CA VAL A 51 15.24 0.97 20.68
C VAL A 51 15.61 -0.32 19.96
N SER A 52 15.12 -1.43 20.50
CA SER A 52 15.28 -2.78 19.96
C SER A 52 13.92 -3.46 19.93
N PHE A 53 13.70 -4.30 18.91
CA PHE A 53 12.49 -5.09 18.81
C PHE A 53 12.80 -6.56 18.59
N ASP A 54 12.24 -7.40 19.45
CA ASP A 54 12.37 -8.85 19.42
C ASP A 54 11.16 -9.53 18.76
N PHE A 55 11.29 -10.83 18.49
CA PHE A 55 10.21 -11.62 17.94
C PHE A 55 8.96 -11.57 18.83
N GLY A 56 7.82 -11.23 18.23
CA GLY A 56 6.53 -11.20 18.92
C GLY A 56 6.20 -9.87 19.58
N GLU A 57 7.14 -8.93 19.67
CA GLU A 57 6.84 -7.56 20.08
C GLU A 57 6.08 -6.80 18.98
N SER A 58 5.47 -5.67 19.34
CA SER A 58 4.72 -4.84 18.41
C SER A 58 5.34 -3.44 18.27
N CYS A 59 5.35 -2.94 17.04
CA CYS A 59 5.79 -1.58 16.72
C CYS A 59 4.86 -0.97 15.65
N GLY A 60 4.92 0.34 15.49
CA GLY A 60 4.11 1.08 14.52
C GLY A 60 4.82 1.31 13.20
N ILE A 61 4.26 0.82 12.09
CA ILE A 61 4.62 1.30 10.75
C ILE A 61 3.87 2.60 10.46
N GLN A 62 4.50 3.50 9.71
CA GLN A 62 3.94 4.83 9.48
C GLN A 62 3.69 5.14 8.00
N TYR A 63 2.85 6.15 7.80
CA TYR A 63 2.50 6.70 6.50
C TYR A 63 3.73 6.98 5.64
N GLY A 64 3.66 6.58 4.36
CA GLY A 64 4.75 6.77 3.40
C GLY A 64 5.90 5.77 3.52
N GLY A 65 5.93 4.92 4.55
CA GLY A 65 6.84 3.79 4.61
C GLY A 65 6.58 2.79 3.48
N THR A 66 7.60 2.00 3.12
CA THR A 66 7.51 0.98 2.07
C THR A 66 7.54 -0.41 2.68
N VAL A 67 6.73 -1.32 2.14
CA VAL A 67 6.77 -2.74 2.46
C VAL A 67 7.10 -3.55 1.21
N MET A 68 8.02 -4.50 1.33
CA MET A 68 8.45 -5.36 0.23
C MET A 68 8.17 -6.83 0.54
N VAL A 69 7.59 -7.58 -0.39
CA VAL A 69 7.30 -9.00 -0.22
C VAL A 69 8.59 -9.82 -0.19
N VAL A 70 8.82 -10.54 0.91
CA VAL A 70 9.97 -11.46 1.06
C VAL A 70 9.54 -12.93 1.09
N GLY A 71 8.29 -13.21 1.48
CA GLY A 71 7.73 -14.56 1.56
C GLY A 71 6.24 -14.57 1.23
N ILE A 72 5.77 -15.66 0.62
CA ILE A 72 4.36 -15.85 0.23
C ILE A 72 3.96 -17.24 0.71
N GLU A 73 2.88 -17.32 1.48
CA GLU A 73 2.24 -18.57 1.89
C GLU A 73 0.72 -18.40 1.77
N LYS A 74 0.13 -18.96 0.70
CA LYS A 74 -1.30 -18.81 0.36
C LYS A 74 -1.73 -17.33 0.29
N ASN A 75 -2.54 -16.86 1.24
CA ASN A 75 -3.02 -15.48 1.34
C ASN A 75 -2.15 -14.59 2.25
N ARG A 76 -1.12 -15.15 2.89
CA ARG A 76 -0.23 -14.43 3.81
C ARG A 76 1.05 -14.04 3.10
N LEU A 77 1.46 -12.79 3.33
CA LEU A 77 2.69 -12.22 2.83
C LEU A 77 3.58 -11.89 4.02
N LEU A 78 4.79 -12.43 4.05
CA LEU A 78 5.83 -11.90 4.91
C LEU A 78 6.46 -10.73 4.16
N VAL A 79 6.42 -9.55 4.77
CA VAL A 79 6.93 -8.32 4.17
C VAL A 79 8.03 -7.71 5.03
N ARG A 80 8.98 -7.03 4.39
CA ARG A 80 10.00 -6.22 5.05
C ARG A 80 9.63 -4.75 4.96
N TYR A 81 9.63 -4.07 6.10
CA TYR A 81 9.40 -2.63 6.21
C TYR A 81 10.68 -1.82 5.94
N SER A 82 10.53 -0.65 5.33
CA SER A 82 11.60 0.33 5.11
C SER A 82 11.04 1.75 5.15
N ILE A 83 11.80 2.68 5.71
CA ILE A 83 11.45 4.10 5.74
C ILE A 83 12.68 5.01 5.80
N ASP A 84 12.60 6.16 5.13
CA ASP A 84 13.68 7.13 4.97
C ASP A 84 13.68 8.17 6.11
N SER A 85 13.68 7.71 7.36
CA SER A 85 13.85 8.58 8.53
C SER A 85 14.29 7.79 9.75
N ASN A 86 15.02 8.43 10.66
CA ASN A 86 15.34 7.85 11.96
C ASN A 86 14.05 7.62 12.75
N GLN A 87 13.89 6.40 13.28
CA GLN A 87 12.70 6.00 14.03
C GLN A 87 13.02 6.00 15.53
N TYR A 88 12.16 6.66 16.30
CA TYR A 88 12.24 6.73 17.76
C TYR A 88 10.91 6.32 18.39
N GLY A 89 10.98 5.81 19.62
CA GLY A 89 9.83 5.40 20.41
C GLY A 89 9.22 4.11 19.88
N THR A 90 7.90 4.08 19.74
CA THR A 90 7.14 2.89 19.33
C THR A 90 7.14 2.63 17.82
N ARG A 91 7.87 3.43 17.03
CA ARG A 91 7.93 3.29 15.57
C ARG A 91 8.80 2.11 15.17
N CYS A 92 8.32 1.30 14.24
CA CYS A 92 9.12 0.22 13.66
C CYS A 92 10.31 0.79 12.91
N PRO A 93 11.53 0.29 13.15
CA PRO A 93 12.66 0.60 12.30
C PRO A 93 12.62 -0.12 10.96
N SER A 94 13.40 0.37 10.00
CA SER A 94 13.65 -0.34 8.74
C SER A 94 14.23 -1.73 9.02
N GLY A 95 13.79 -2.75 8.26
CA GLY A 95 14.23 -4.14 8.43
C GLY A 95 13.26 -5.01 9.23
N VAL A 96 12.27 -4.43 9.91
CA VAL A 96 11.20 -5.21 10.56
C VAL A 96 10.46 -6.06 9.52
N LEU A 97 10.29 -7.33 9.84
CA LEU A 97 9.50 -8.32 9.12
C LEU A 97 8.18 -8.52 9.84
N PHE A 98 7.08 -8.50 9.09
CA PHE A 98 5.76 -8.76 9.64
C PHE A 98 4.84 -9.39 8.59
N PHE A 99 3.70 -9.93 9.02
CA PHE A 99 2.71 -10.50 8.11
C PHE A 99 1.64 -9.50 7.70
N THR A 100 1.26 -9.55 6.43
CA THR A 100 0.04 -8.92 5.88
C THR A 100 -0.70 -9.90 4.98
N THR A 101 -1.87 -9.52 4.47
CA THR A 101 -2.62 -10.31 3.48
C THR A 101 -2.38 -9.81 2.06
N LYS A 102 -2.58 -10.68 1.06
CA LYS A 102 -2.55 -10.25 -0.37
C LYS A 102 -3.55 -9.14 -0.64
N GLU A 103 -4.75 -9.25 -0.08
CA GLU A 103 -5.79 -8.23 -0.21
C GLU A 103 -5.31 -6.87 0.33
N LYS A 104 -4.83 -6.83 1.59
CA LYS A 104 -4.37 -5.58 2.21
C LYS A 104 -3.20 -4.99 1.42
N PHE A 105 -2.23 -5.82 1.04
CA PHE A 105 -1.07 -5.39 0.24
C PHE A 105 -1.49 -4.80 -1.11
N SER A 106 -2.42 -5.43 -1.83
CA SER A 106 -2.88 -4.96 -3.15
C SER A 106 -3.55 -3.58 -3.12
N LYS A 107 -4.13 -3.20 -1.97
CA LYS A 107 -4.84 -1.93 -1.78
C LYS A 107 -3.94 -0.81 -1.25
N MET A 108 -2.86 -1.15 -0.53
CA MET A 108 -2.00 -0.21 0.20
C MET A 108 -1.59 1.03 -0.61
N THR A 109 -0.99 0.86 -1.79
CA THR A 109 -0.52 2.00 -2.59
C THR A 109 -1.66 2.88 -3.11
N THR A 110 -2.79 2.28 -3.49
CA THR A 110 -3.97 3.02 -3.93
C THR A 110 -4.59 3.81 -2.78
N GLU A 111 -4.68 3.19 -1.60
CA GLU A 111 -5.14 3.85 -0.38
C GLU A 111 -4.19 4.99 0.03
N TYR A 112 -2.88 4.78 -0.09
CA TYR A 112 -1.87 5.80 0.18
C TYR A 112 -2.10 7.04 -0.70
N ARG A 113 -2.28 6.86 -2.01
CA ARG A 113 -2.57 7.96 -2.94
C ARG A 113 -3.86 8.69 -2.57
N ARG A 114 -4.90 7.95 -2.18
CA ARG A 114 -6.18 8.54 -1.74
C ARG A 114 -6.00 9.42 -0.51
N VAL A 115 -5.23 8.94 0.48
CA VAL A 115 -4.93 9.70 1.71
C VAL A 115 -4.08 10.93 1.37
N TRP A 116 -3.03 10.77 0.59
CA TRP A 116 -2.17 11.86 0.13
C TRP A 116 -2.95 12.97 -0.56
N ASP A 117 -3.82 12.62 -1.52
CA ASP A 117 -4.63 13.60 -2.24
C ASP A 117 -5.59 14.35 -1.33
N ALA A 118 -6.16 13.68 -0.31
CA ALA A 118 -7.01 14.31 0.69
C ALA A 118 -6.22 15.30 1.55
N GLU A 119 -5.05 14.91 2.06
CA GLU A 119 -4.17 15.78 2.85
C GLU A 119 -3.70 17.01 2.06
N GLN A 120 -3.41 16.87 0.76
CA GLN A 120 -3.04 18.01 -0.08
C GLN A 120 -4.22 18.98 -0.29
N LYS A 121 -5.44 18.47 -0.44
CA LYS A 121 -6.65 19.30 -0.53
C LYS A 121 -6.90 20.06 0.78
N GLU A 122 -6.80 19.36 1.91
CA GLU A 122 -6.95 19.96 3.24
C GLU A 122 -5.89 21.03 3.50
N ARG A 123 -4.62 20.76 3.19
CA ARG A 123 -3.53 21.74 3.31
C ARG A 123 -3.80 23.02 2.49
N LYS A 124 -4.36 22.89 1.28
CA LYS A 124 -4.75 24.04 0.46
C LYS A 124 -5.90 24.83 1.08
N LEU A 125 -6.88 24.14 1.67
CA LEU A 125 -7.99 24.77 2.37
C LEU A 125 -7.51 25.55 3.60
N VAL A 126 -6.70 24.94 4.46
CA VAL A 126 -6.12 25.59 5.65
C VAL A 126 -5.35 26.84 5.27
N LYS A 127 -4.48 26.77 4.24
CA LYS A 127 -3.74 27.95 3.75
C LYS A 127 -4.64 29.08 3.26
N ARG A 128 -5.83 28.77 2.72
CA ARG A 128 -6.79 29.79 2.28
C ARG A 128 -7.48 30.44 3.48
N LEU A 129 -7.87 29.65 4.47
CA LEU A 129 -8.60 30.13 5.65
C LEU A 129 -7.72 30.97 6.58
N LEU A 130 -6.43 30.65 6.69
CA LEU A 130 -5.47 31.37 7.56
C LEU A 130 -4.80 32.59 6.89
N LYS A 131 -5.05 32.84 5.60
CA LYS A 131 -4.55 34.02 4.89
C LYS A 131 -5.50 35.22 4.95
N ASN A 132 -6.53 35.13 5.79
CA ASN A 132 -7.39 36.25 6.17
C ASN A 132 -6.77 37.02 7.34
#